data_AF-A0A8S9YSD4-F1
#
_entry.id   AF-A0A8S9YSD4-F1
#
_cell.length_a   1.000
_cell.length_b   1.000
_cell.length_c   1.000
_cell.angle_alpha   90.00
_cell.angle_beta   90.00
_cell.angle_gamma   90.00
#
_symmetry.space_group_name_H-M   'P 1'
#
loop_
_entity.id
_entity.type
_entity.pdbx_description
1 polymer ?
#
loop_
_entity_poly.entity_id
_entity_poly.type
_entity_poly.pdbx_seq_one_letter_code
_entity_poly.pdbx_strand_id
1 'polypeptide(L)'
;MTIFLASVPEKSIGPHILSFLSEEAARMFRTAGVRPTAPAPVIWETLRQLFEKLELPAVYRERFFSRRQRPEELVNSFLKDLRELAPKAFKQLNPFE
;
A
#
# COMPACT_ATOMS: atom_id res chain seq x y z
N MET A 1 1.43 5.89 -2.51
CA MET A 1 0.47 7.03 -2.50
C MET A 1 0.99 8.04 -1.50
N THR A 2 1.54 9.15 -1.96
CA THR A 2 2.13 10.18 -1.10
C THR A 2 1.07 11.26 -0.89
N ILE A 3 0.39 11.24 0.26
CA ILE A 3 -0.58 12.29 0.61
C ILE A 3 0.24 13.50 1.11
N PHE A 4 0.16 14.62 0.40
CA PHE A 4 0.80 15.87 0.82
C PHE A 4 -0.02 16.50 1.95
N LEU A 5 0.40 16.27 3.19
CA LEU A 5 -0.20 16.82 4.41
C LEU A 5 0.47 18.12 4.87
N ALA A 6 1.21 18.80 3.98
CA ALA A 6 2.09 19.93 4.32
C ALA A 6 1.39 21.10 5.02
N SER A 7 0.07 21.22 4.87
CA SER A 7 -0.76 22.28 5.47
C SER A 7 -1.47 21.86 6.76
N VAL A 8 -1.33 20.59 7.19
CA VAL A 8 -2.00 20.07 8.40
C VAL A 8 -1.02 20.13 9.57
N PRO A 9 -1.38 20.79 10.69
CA PRO A 9 -0.56 20.75 11.89
C PRO A 9 -0.27 19.30 12.30
N GLU A 10 0.96 19.01 12.73
CA GLU A 10 1.42 17.63 13.01
C GLU A 10 0.46 16.85 13.93
N LYS A 11 -0.11 17.53 14.93
CA LYS A 11 -1.07 16.97 15.89
C LYS A 11 -2.45 16.63 15.27
N SER A 12 -2.76 17.20 14.12
CA SER A 12 -4.03 17.03 13.39
C SER A 12 -3.90 16.08 12.20
N ILE A 13 -2.68 15.65 11.85
CA ILE A 13 -2.44 14.71 10.76
C ILE A 13 -3.17 13.38 11.00
N GLY A 14 -3.06 12.83 12.21
CA GLY A 14 -3.68 11.56 12.55
C GLY A 14 -5.20 11.56 12.40
N PRO A 15 -5.94 12.47 13.05
CA PRO A 15 -7.37 12.61 12.86
C PRO A 15 -7.77 12.85 11.39
N HIS A 16 -6.97 13.62 10.65
CA HIS A 16 -7.22 13.88 9.23
C HIS A 16 -7.08 12.61 8.38
N ILE A 17 -6.03 11.80 8.57
CA ILE A 17 -5.88 10.50 7.89
C ILE A 17 -7.08 9.59 8.20
N LEU A 18 -7.49 9.54 9.47
CA LEU A 18 -8.59 8.68 9.90
C LEU A 18 -9.96 9.12 9.35
N SER A 19 -10.14 10.40 9.01
CA SER A 19 -11.39 10.87 8.38
C SER A 19 -11.64 10.32 6.97
N PHE A 20 -10.64 9.73 6.32
CA PHE A 20 -10.81 9.07 5.02
C PHE A 20 -11.31 7.62 5.15
N LEU A 21 -11.39 7.08 6.36
CA LEU A 21 -11.86 5.71 6.58
C LEU A 21 -13.39 5.66 6.55
N SER A 22 -13.95 4.57 6.03
CA SER A 22 -15.36 4.24 6.29
C SER A 22 -15.56 3.98 7.79
N GLU A 23 -16.80 4.00 8.27
CA GLU A 23 -17.09 3.77 9.68
C GLU A 23 -16.61 2.37 10.14
N GLU A 24 -16.71 1.36 9.27
CA GLU A 24 -16.22 0.01 9.55
C GLU A 24 -14.69 -0.01 9.67
N ALA A 25 -14.00 0.68 8.76
CA ALA A 25 -12.55 0.77 8.78
C ALA A 25 -12.05 1.57 9.99
N ALA A 26 -12.74 2.66 10.34
CA ALA A 26 -12.45 3.45 11.54
C ALA A 26 -12.69 2.62 12.81
N ARG A 27 -13.74 1.80 12.86
CA ARG A 27 -14.01 0.88 13.97
C ARG A 27 -12.88 -0.14 14.12
N MET A 28 -12.42 -0.76 13.04
CA MET A 28 -11.29 -1.70 13.07
C MET A 28 -10.00 -1.02 13.55
N PHE A 29 -9.73 0.20 13.09
CA PHE A 29 -8.60 0.98 13.59
C PHE A 29 -8.68 1.26 15.09
N ARG A 30 -9.85 1.69 15.59
CA ARG A 30 -10.07 1.94 17.03
C ARG A 30 -9.83 0.69 17.87
N THR A 31 -10.21 -0.49 17.37
CA THR A 31 -9.96 -1.77 18.07
C THR A 31 -8.48 -2.18 18.10
N ALA A 32 -7.63 -1.62 17.23
CA ALA A 32 -6.19 -1.86 17.26
C ALA A 32 -5.48 -1.12 18.41
N GLY A 33 -6.20 -0.29 19.19
CA GLY A 33 -5.68 0.35 20.41
C GLY A 33 -4.76 1.55 20.18
N VAL A 34 -4.63 2.01 18.93
CA VAL A 34 -3.81 3.18 18.57
C VAL A 34 -4.63 4.46 18.73
N ARG A 35 -4.06 5.44 19.44
CA ARG A 35 -4.71 6.74 19.63
C ARG A 35 -4.75 7.51 18.31
N PRO A 36 -5.85 8.21 17.98
CA PRO A 36 -5.93 9.07 16.80
C PRO A 36 -4.86 10.16 16.72
N THR A 37 -4.29 10.57 17.86
CA THR A 37 -3.24 11.57 17.99
C THR A 37 -1.82 10.97 17.96
N ALA A 38 -1.68 9.68 17.69
CA ALA A 38 -0.37 9.05 17.52
C ALA A 38 0.38 9.68 16.34
N PRO A 39 1.72 9.60 16.32
CA PRO A 39 2.52 10.07 15.19
C PRO A 39 2.05 9.43 13.88
N ALA A 40 2.05 10.20 12.79
CA ALA A 40 1.59 9.74 11.48
C ALA A 40 2.20 8.41 11.02
N PRO A 41 3.51 8.13 11.23
CA PRO A 41 4.09 6.83 10.88
C PRO A 41 3.45 5.64 11.60
N VAL A 42 3.07 5.82 12.88
CA VAL A 42 2.40 4.77 13.68
C VAL A 42 1.00 4.51 13.14
N ILE A 43 0.27 5.55 12.78
CA ILE A 43 -1.07 5.44 12.19
C ILE A 43 -0.99 4.73 10.85
N TRP A 44 -0.06 5.12 9.97
CA TRP A 44 0.13 4.47 8.67
C TRP A 44 0.51 3.00 8.82
N GLU A 45 1.39 2.67 9.75
CA GLU A 45 1.78 1.29 10.01
C GLU A 45 0.60 0.44 10.47
N THR A 46 -0.22 0.97 11.36
CA THR A 46 -1.40 0.27 11.87
C THR A 46 -2.41 0.03 10.75
N LEU A 47 -2.66 1.03 9.90
CA LEU A 47 -3.52 0.89 8.73
C LEU A 47 -2.98 -0.16 7.75
N ARG A 48 -1.67 -0.17 7.54
CA ARG A 48 -1.00 -1.18 6.72
C ARG A 48 -1.24 -2.58 7.29
N GLN A 49 -1.02 -2.80 8.57
CA GLN A 49 -1.24 -4.10 9.19
C GLN A 49 -2.71 -4.56 9.14
N LEU A 50 -3.67 -3.64 9.27
CA LEU A 50 -5.10 -3.96 9.24
C LEU A 50 -5.63 -4.25 7.83
N PHE A 51 -5.12 -3.55 6.81
CA PHE A 51 -5.75 -3.50 5.48
C PHE A 51 -4.85 -3.97 4.34
N GLU A 52 -3.53 -4.01 4.53
CA GLU A 52 -2.62 -4.55 3.52
C GLU A 52 -2.80 -6.06 3.45
N LYS A 53 -3.42 -6.54 2.36
CA LYS A 53 -3.42 -7.95 2.03
C LYS A 53 -2.02 -8.32 1.55
N LEU A 54 -1.20 -8.83 2.47
CA LEU A 54 0.06 -9.46 2.13
C LEU A 54 -0.24 -10.79 1.45
N GLU A 55 -0.31 -10.79 0.13
CA GLU A 55 -0.36 -12.04 -0.63
C GLU A 55 1.00 -12.76 -0.54
N LEU A 56 0.96 -14.08 -0.59
CA LEU A 56 2.18 -14.88 -0.59
C LEU A 56 3.01 -14.55 -1.85
N PRO A 57 4.34 -14.53 -1.78
CA PRO A 57 5.19 -14.31 -2.95
C PRO A 57 4.85 -15.22 -4.14
N ALA A 58 4.39 -16.45 -3.87
CA ALA A 58 3.93 -17.38 -4.90
C ALA A 58 2.77 -16.84 -5.75
N VAL A 59 1.81 -16.14 -5.15
CA VAL A 59 0.68 -15.53 -5.87
C VAL A 59 1.18 -14.40 -6.80
N TYR A 60 2.11 -13.58 -6.32
CA TYR A 60 2.71 -12.54 -7.15
C TYR A 60 3.55 -13.12 -8.30
N ARG A 61 4.26 -14.24 -8.07
CA ARG A 61 4.99 -14.94 -9.14
C ARG A 61 4.06 -15.48 -10.20
N GLU A 62 2.99 -16.16 -9.79
CA GLU A 62 1.98 -16.66 -10.71
C GLU A 62 1.42 -15.51 -11.56
N ARG A 63 1.02 -14.40 -10.93
CA ARG A 63 0.56 -13.20 -11.67
C ARG A 63 1.62 -12.66 -12.62
N PHE A 64 2.87 -12.57 -12.20
CA PHE A 64 3.97 -12.11 -13.05
C PHE A 64 4.16 -13.01 -14.28
N PHE A 65 4.23 -14.33 -14.09
CA PHE A 65 4.40 -15.28 -15.19
C PHE A 65 3.19 -15.40 -16.09
N SER A 66 1.99 -15.20 -15.57
CA SER A 66 0.74 -15.20 -16.33
C SER A 66 0.47 -13.86 -17.03
N ARG A 67 1.20 -12.79 -16.69
CA ARG A 67 1.01 -11.48 -17.29
C ARG A 67 1.48 -11.49 -18.74
N ARG A 68 0.54 -11.25 -19.66
CA ARG A 68 0.79 -11.07 -21.09
C ARG A 68 0.29 -9.69 -21.50
N GLN A 69 1.02 -9.00 -22.36
CA GLN A 69 0.59 -7.71 -22.90
C GLN A 69 -0.68 -7.90 -23.72
N ARG A 70 -1.68 -7.06 -23.51
CA ARG A 70 -2.92 -7.10 -24.30
C ARG A 70 -2.71 -6.39 -25.65
N PRO A 71 -3.45 -6.75 -26.71
CA PRO A 71 -3.26 -6.15 -28.03
C PRO A 71 -3.37 -4.61 -28.04
N GLU A 72 -4.23 -4.04 -27.21
CA GLU A 72 -4.51 -2.59 -27.12
C GLU A 72 -3.66 -1.89 -26.05
N GLU A 73 -2.87 -2.65 -25.29
CA GLU A 73 -2.10 -2.13 -24.19
C GLU A 73 -0.76 -1.54 -24.65
N LEU A 74 -0.47 -0.31 -24.22
CA LEU A 74 0.83 0.31 -24.43
C LEU A 74 1.94 -0.45 -23.71
N VAL A 75 3.09 -0.63 -24.37
CA VAL A 75 4.27 -1.30 -23.81
C VAL A 75 4.70 -0.69 -22.47
N ASN A 76 4.63 0.63 -22.34
CA ASN A 76 5.02 1.31 -21.10
C ASN A 76 4.09 0.95 -19.93
N SER A 77 2.78 0.79 -20.18
CA SER A 77 1.82 0.36 -19.16
C SER A 77 2.10 -1.09 -18.75
N PHE A 78 2.32 -1.97 -19.73
CA PHE A 78 2.67 -3.35 -19.48
C PHE A 78 3.96 -3.50 -18.65
N LEU A 79 5.02 -2.77 -19.02
CA LEU A 79 6.29 -2.78 -18.30
C LEU A 79 6.16 -2.21 -16.89
N LYS A 80 5.32 -1.19 -16.70
CA LYS A 80 5.03 -0.65 -15.37
C LYS A 80 4.43 -1.72 -14.47
N ASP A 81 3.43 -2.45 -14.94
CA ASP A 81 2.81 -3.54 -14.19
C ASP A 81 3.83 -4.63 -13.82
N LEU A 82 4.68 -5.04 -14.76
CA LEU A 82 5.74 -6.03 -14.49
C LEU A 82 6.73 -5.52 -13.43
N ARG A 83 7.13 -4.25 -13.50
CA ARG A 83 8.01 -3.62 -12.50
C ARG A 83 7.37 -3.54 -11.11
N GLU A 84 6.05 -3.39 -11.03
CA GLU A 84 5.33 -3.41 -9.75
C GLU A 84 5.18 -4.84 -9.18
N LEU A 85 5.05 -5.85 -10.04
CA LEU A 85 4.92 -7.25 -9.65
C LEU A 85 6.26 -7.90 -9.28
N ALA A 86 7.34 -7.59 -10.00
CA ALA A 86 8.65 -8.20 -9.82
C ALA A 86 9.18 -8.19 -8.37
N PRO A 87 9.23 -7.05 -7.64
CA PRO A 87 9.76 -7.04 -6.28
C PRO A 87 8.87 -7.79 -5.28
N LYS A 88 7.57 -7.90 -5.56
CA LYS A 88 6.61 -8.65 -4.72
C LYS A 88 6.74 -10.16 -4.96
N ALA A 89 6.98 -10.55 -6.21
CA ALA A 89 7.19 -11.93 -6.64
C ALA A 89 8.59 -12.46 -6.25
N PHE A 90 9.60 -11.63 -6.36
CA PHE A 90 11.01 -11.99 -6.23
C PHE A 90 11.70 -11.06 -5.24
N LYS A 91 11.48 -11.29 -3.95
CA LYS A 91 12.12 -10.54 -2.86
C LYS A 91 13.66 -10.56 -2.87
N GLN A 92 14.28 -11.36 -3.73
CA GLN A 92 15.73 -11.57 -3.83
C GLN A 92 16.37 -10.96 -5.08
N LEU A 93 15.59 -10.44 -6.04
CA LEU A 93 16.16 -9.77 -7.20
C LEU A 93 16.47 -8.32 -6.83
N ASN A 94 17.69 -8.07 -6.37
CA ASN A 94 18.25 -6.72 -6.37
C ASN A 94 18.34 -6.24 -7.82
N PRO A 95 17.76 -5.09 -8.18
CA PRO A 95 17.78 -4.60 -9.56
C PRO A 95 19.14 -4.03 -10.01
N PHE A 96 20.23 -4.37 -9.33
CA PHE A 96 21.58 -3.79 -9.51
C PHE A 96 22.71 -4.83 -9.56
N GLU A 97 22.41 -6.11 -9.78
CA GLU A 97 23.42 -7.12 -10.17
C GLU A 97 23.30 -7.48 -11.65
#